data_AF-A0A973PG88-F1
#
_entry.id   AF-A0A973PG88-F1
#
_cell.length_a   1.000
_cell.length_b   1.000
_cell.length_c   1.000
_cell.angle_alpha   90.00
_cell.angle_beta   90.00
_cell.angle_gamma   90.00
#
_symmetry.space_group_name_H-M   'P 1'
#
loop_
_entity.id
_entity.type
_entity.pdbx_description
1 polymer ?
#
loop_
_entity_poly.entity_id
_entity_poly.type
_entity_poly.pdbx_seq_one_letter_code
_entity_poly.pdbx_strand_id
1 'polypeptide(L)'
;AGVTKLLCVVHEAGNVGLDQRCKGAEQTLGGTVERLQVDVGNLADVTSKVTAKLQSDKQVNGVLALNPAVAVAARDAIKDSGSQAKLATFDLSGDVVAAIKDGEILFAVDQQQYLQGYLPITFLLLYKDNLNTVGGGLPVNTGPGFVTKDNAEQVAKLAEAGTR
;
A
#
# COMPACT_ATOMS: atom_id res chain seq x y z
N ALA A 1 -9.70 -5.96 -12.44
CA ALA A 1 -9.03 -4.83 -13.13
C ALA A 1 -8.33 -5.21 -14.44
N GLY A 2 -8.18 -6.51 -14.80
CA GLY A 2 -7.53 -6.90 -16.07
C GLY A 2 -6.01 -6.75 -16.09
N VAL A 3 -5.38 -6.61 -14.93
CA VAL A 3 -3.91 -6.54 -14.79
C VAL A 3 -3.31 -7.91 -15.07
N THR A 4 -2.26 -7.94 -15.89
CA THR A 4 -1.55 -9.17 -16.33
C THR A 4 -0.03 -9.07 -16.13
N LYS A 5 0.51 -7.85 -16.04
CA LYS A 5 1.90 -7.59 -15.65
C LYS A 5 1.93 -6.45 -14.64
N LEU A 6 2.27 -6.78 -13.41
CA LEU A 6 2.25 -5.89 -12.26
C LEU A 6 3.67 -5.49 -11.86
N LEU A 7 3.89 -4.20 -11.67
CA LEU A 7 5.09 -3.65 -11.06
C LEU A 7 4.88 -3.45 -9.55
N CYS A 8 5.49 -4.28 -8.72
CA CYS A 8 5.48 -4.13 -7.26
C CYS A 8 6.64 -3.21 -6.82
N VAL A 9 6.33 -2.03 -6.26
CA VAL A 9 7.33 -1.02 -5.91
C VAL A 9 7.74 -1.18 -4.44
N VAL A 10 8.96 -1.69 -4.23
CA VAL A 10 9.52 -2.02 -2.92
C VAL A 10 10.43 -0.90 -2.47
N HIS A 11 10.09 -0.24 -1.37
CA HIS A 11 10.76 0.98 -0.91
C HIS A 11 11.76 0.75 0.22
N GLU A 12 11.80 -0.46 0.77
CA GLU A 12 12.73 -0.86 1.83
C GLU A 12 13.31 -2.24 1.49
N ALA A 13 14.60 -2.29 1.19
CA ALA A 13 15.27 -3.52 0.83
C ALA A 13 15.40 -4.46 2.04
N GLY A 14 15.17 -5.76 1.84
CA GLY A 14 15.27 -6.75 2.90
C GLY A 14 14.09 -6.78 3.88
N ASN A 15 13.07 -5.96 3.68
CA ASN A 15 11.86 -6.00 4.50
C ASN A 15 10.97 -7.20 4.13
N VAL A 16 10.90 -8.18 5.04
CA VAL A 16 10.14 -9.43 4.82
C VAL A 16 8.65 -9.20 4.61
N GLY A 17 8.06 -8.18 5.23
CA GLY A 17 6.65 -7.84 5.06
C GLY A 17 6.36 -7.33 3.64
N LEU A 18 7.25 -6.51 3.09
CA LEU A 18 7.13 -6.02 1.71
C LEU A 18 7.32 -7.15 0.69
N ASP A 19 8.28 -8.05 0.93
CA ASP A 19 8.48 -9.25 0.10
C ASP A 19 7.23 -10.14 0.08
N GLN A 20 6.65 -10.40 1.25
CA GLN A 20 5.42 -11.19 1.39
C GLN A 20 4.23 -10.55 0.66
N ARG A 21 4.08 -9.22 0.70
CA ARG A 21 3.04 -8.51 -0.06
C ARG A 21 3.19 -8.73 -1.57
N CYS A 22 4.39 -8.53 -2.12
CA CYS A 22 4.63 -8.77 -3.55
C CYS A 22 4.46 -10.25 -3.93
N LYS A 23 4.93 -11.17 -3.09
CA LYS A 23 4.78 -12.62 -3.30
C LYS A 23 3.31 -13.06 -3.28
N GLY A 24 2.50 -12.50 -2.39
CA GLY A 24 1.06 -12.76 -2.36
C GLY A 24 0.37 -12.28 -3.64
N ALA A 25 0.76 -11.12 -4.18
CA ALA A 25 0.30 -10.65 -5.48
C ALA A 25 0.73 -11.60 -6.61
N GLU A 26 1.99 -12.06 -6.60
CA GLU A 26 2.52 -13.00 -7.60
C GLU A 26 1.76 -14.33 -7.63
N GLN A 27 1.43 -14.86 -6.46
CA GLN A 27 0.71 -16.13 -6.34
C GLN A 27 -0.75 -16.05 -6.81
N THR A 28 -1.36 -14.87 -6.78
CA THR A 28 -2.81 -14.70 -6.96
C THR A 28 -3.18 -13.99 -8.25
N LEU A 29 -2.29 -13.19 -8.84
CA LEU A 29 -2.57 -12.39 -10.03
C LEU A 29 -2.88 -13.23 -11.27
N GLY A 30 -2.30 -14.43 -11.38
CA GLY A 30 -2.37 -15.26 -12.60
C GLY A 30 -1.58 -14.68 -13.79
N GLY A 31 -0.81 -13.62 -13.55
CA GLY A 31 0.07 -12.95 -14.50
C GLY A 31 1.51 -12.90 -14.00
N THR A 32 2.26 -11.91 -14.45
CA THR A 32 3.66 -11.69 -14.03
C THR A 32 3.75 -10.54 -13.03
N VAL A 33 4.61 -10.71 -12.02
CA VAL A 33 4.93 -9.64 -11.06
C VAL A 33 6.41 -9.36 -11.14
N GLU A 34 6.76 -8.11 -11.42
CA GLU A 34 8.13 -7.62 -11.39
C GLU A 34 8.30 -6.68 -10.20
N ARG A 35 9.43 -6.78 -9.51
CA ARG A 35 9.73 -5.94 -8.35
C ARG A 35 10.67 -4.83 -8.75
N LEU A 36 10.35 -3.60 -8.35
CA LEU A 36 11.20 -2.44 -8.52
C LEU A 36 11.62 -1.92 -7.15
N GLN A 37 12.91 -2.01 -6.85
CA GLN A 37 13.48 -1.42 -5.65
C GLN A 37 13.63 0.09 -5.84
N VAL A 38 13.12 0.85 -4.87
CA VAL A 38 13.25 2.31 -4.79
C VAL A 38 13.66 2.74 -3.38
N ASP A 39 13.94 4.02 -3.20
CA ASP A 39 14.24 4.65 -1.92
C ASP A 39 13.13 5.64 -1.54
N VAL A 40 12.39 5.37 -0.47
CA VAL A 40 11.33 6.28 0.02
C VAL A 40 11.89 7.64 0.47
N GLY A 41 13.17 7.71 0.84
CA GLY A 41 13.86 8.95 1.17
C GLY A 41 14.09 9.87 -0.04
N ASN A 42 13.88 9.37 -1.27
CA ASN A 42 14.05 10.14 -2.50
C ASN A 42 12.87 9.91 -3.47
N LEU A 43 11.72 10.56 -3.20
CA LEU A 43 10.50 10.41 -4.00
C LEU A 43 10.63 10.88 -5.47
N ALA A 44 11.56 11.79 -5.76
CA ALA A 44 11.85 12.19 -7.14
C ALA A 44 12.52 11.06 -7.94
N ASP A 45 13.43 10.31 -7.30
CA ASP A 45 14.02 9.10 -7.86
C ASP A 45 12.98 7.97 -8.02
N VAL A 46 12.08 7.80 -7.04
CA VAL A 46 10.93 6.87 -7.14
C VAL A 46 10.13 7.17 -8.41
N THR A 47 9.72 8.43 -8.59
CA THR A 47 8.93 8.87 -9.74
C THR A 47 9.68 8.59 -11.04
N SER A 48 10.95 8.98 -11.12
CA SER A 48 11.79 8.80 -12.32
C SER A 48 11.97 7.33 -12.70
N LYS A 49 12.23 6.45 -11.72
CA LYS A 49 12.41 5.00 -11.95
C LYS A 49 11.11 4.33 -12.41
N VAL A 50 9.98 4.67 -11.79
CA VAL A 50 8.68 4.13 -12.19
C VAL A 50 8.32 4.62 -13.60
N THR A 51 8.52 5.90 -13.91
CA THR A 51 8.31 6.46 -15.26
C THR A 51 9.15 5.74 -16.30
N ALA A 52 10.46 5.59 -16.05
CA ALA A 52 11.37 4.89 -16.96
C ALA A 52 10.95 3.43 -17.17
N LYS A 53 10.49 2.74 -16.12
CA LYS A 53 10.01 1.37 -16.21
C LYS A 53 8.74 1.26 -17.06
N LEU A 54 7.76 2.13 -16.84
CA LEU A 54 6.52 2.18 -17.62
C LEU A 54 6.75 2.61 -19.09
N GLN A 55 7.79 3.39 -19.34
CA GLN A 55 8.18 3.78 -20.70
C GLN A 55 8.91 2.66 -21.45
N SER A 56 9.83 1.97 -20.79
CA SER A 56 10.61 0.87 -21.38
C SER A 56 9.81 -0.42 -21.55
N ASP A 57 8.79 -0.65 -20.73
CA ASP A 57 8.01 -1.87 -20.74
C ASP A 57 6.50 -1.59 -20.83
N LYS A 58 6.01 -1.46 -22.07
CA LYS A 58 4.61 -1.18 -22.37
C LYS A 58 3.64 -2.30 -21.99
N GLN A 59 4.13 -3.47 -21.58
CA GLN A 59 3.29 -4.56 -21.11
C GLN A 59 2.85 -4.36 -19.65
N VAL A 60 3.59 -3.56 -18.86
CA VAL A 60 3.20 -3.27 -17.48
C VAL A 60 1.89 -2.49 -17.48
N ASN A 61 0.81 -3.16 -17.02
CA ASN A 61 -0.53 -2.59 -16.96
C ASN A 61 -1.08 -2.48 -15.54
N GLY A 62 -0.27 -2.82 -14.53
CA GLY A 62 -0.55 -2.54 -13.13
C GLY A 62 0.69 -2.09 -12.36
N VAL A 63 0.48 -1.27 -11.34
CA VAL A 63 1.47 -0.86 -10.35
C VAL A 63 0.89 -1.10 -8.97
N LEU A 64 1.67 -1.74 -8.09
CA LEU A 64 1.35 -1.93 -6.68
C LEU A 64 2.41 -1.22 -5.84
N ALA A 65 2.04 -0.09 -5.25
CA ALA A 65 2.89 0.60 -4.29
C ALA A 65 2.66 0.05 -2.87
N LEU A 66 3.70 0.01 -2.04
CA LEU A 66 3.62 -0.58 -0.69
C LEU A 66 3.66 0.47 0.45
N ASN A 67 3.49 1.75 0.13
CA ASN A 67 3.54 2.88 1.04
C ASN A 67 2.78 4.09 0.43
N PRO A 68 2.15 4.98 1.23
CA PRO A 68 1.36 6.09 0.70
C PRO A 68 2.17 7.10 -0.12
N ALA A 69 3.36 7.49 0.33
CA ALA A 69 4.20 8.45 -0.39
C ALA A 69 4.72 7.87 -1.72
N VAL A 70 5.04 6.58 -1.72
CA VAL A 70 5.42 5.84 -2.93
C VAL A 70 4.23 5.71 -3.89
N ALA A 71 3.01 5.57 -3.37
CA ALA A 71 1.79 5.53 -4.18
C ALA A 71 1.55 6.86 -4.91
N VAL A 72 1.71 7.98 -4.21
CA VAL A 72 1.59 9.32 -4.79
C VAL A 72 2.66 9.53 -5.88
N ALA A 73 3.92 9.16 -5.61
CA ALA A 73 4.98 9.21 -6.62
C ALA A 73 4.71 8.30 -7.83
N ALA A 74 4.17 7.09 -7.60
CA ALA A 74 3.81 6.16 -8.67
C ALA A 74 2.62 6.66 -9.51
N ARG A 75 1.63 7.33 -8.90
CA ARG A 75 0.53 8.00 -9.59
C ARG A 75 1.06 9.04 -10.57
N ASP A 76 1.96 9.91 -10.07
CA ASP A 76 2.56 10.97 -10.88
C ASP A 76 3.39 10.37 -12.03
N ALA A 77 4.15 9.30 -11.76
CA ALA A 77 4.90 8.58 -12.78
C ALA A 77 4.03 7.92 -13.87
N ILE A 78 2.86 7.39 -13.51
CA ILE A 78 1.90 6.84 -14.49
C ILE A 78 1.42 7.96 -15.42
N LYS A 79 1.08 9.12 -14.86
CA LYS A 79 0.67 10.30 -15.63
C LYS A 79 1.79 10.79 -16.55
N ASP A 80 2.99 10.98 -16.02
CA ASP A 80 4.16 11.51 -16.76
C ASP A 80 4.64 10.56 -17.86
N SER A 81 4.53 9.24 -17.65
CA SER A 81 4.87 8.24 -18.65
C SER A 81 3.84 8.12 -19.79
N GLY A 82 2.65 8.74 -19.64
CA GLY A 82 1.50 8.53 -20.51
C GLY A 82 0.91 7.11 -20.42
N SER A 83 1.27 6.36 -19.38
CA SER A 83 0.80 4.99 -19.16
C SER A 83 -0.67 4.97 -18.73
N GLN A 84 -1.36 3.88 -19.05
CA GLN A 84 -2.71 3.60 -18.58
C GLN A 84 -2.73 2.52 -17.48
N ALA A 85 -1.55 2.23 -16.91
CA ALA A 85 -1.41 1.24 -15.86
C ALA A 85 -2.32 1.57 -14.67
N LYS A 86 -2.95 0.54 -14.11
CA LYS A 86 -3.79 0.67 -12.92
C LYS A 86 -2.92 0.73 -11.68
N LEU A 87 -3.22 1.64 -10.75
CA LEU A 87 -2.49 1.76 -9.50
C LEU A 87 -3.34 1.24 -8.33
N ALA A 88 -2.73 0.45 -7.46
CA ALA A 88 -3.24 0.12 -6.14
C ALA A 88 -2.13 0.31 -5.11
N THR A 89 -2.50 0.45 -3.83
CA THR A 89 -1.50 0.63 -2.78
C THR A 89 -1.83 -0.06 -1.46
N PHE A 90 -0.84 -0.09 -0.57
CA PHE A 90 -1.02 -0.35 0.85
C PHE A 90 -0.97 0.98 1.60
N ASP A 91 -1.71 1.01 2.70
CA ASP A 91 -1.80 2.12 3.64
C ASP A 91 -2.55 3.34 3.11
N LEU A 92 -2.93 4.23 4.02
CA LEU A 92 -3.72 5.42 3.75
C LEU A 92 -2.92 6.70 4.03
N SER A 93 -3.30 7.76 3.33
CA SER A 93 -3.00 9.16 3.64
C SER A 93 -4.13 10.01 3.05
N GLY A 94 -4.22 11.30 3.40
CA GLY A 94 -5.15 12.21 2.76
C GLY A 94 -5.05 12.19 1.23
N ASP A 95 -3.82 12.24 0.70
CA ASP A 95 -3.56 12.21 -0.74
C ASP A 95 -3.96 10.89 -1.40
N VAL A 96 -3.72 9.75 -0.74
CA VAL A 96 -4.16 8.44 -1.26
C VAL A 96 -5.67 8.35 -1.30
N VAL A 97 -6.37 8.83 -0.26
CA VAL A 97 -7.83 8.81 -0.23
C VAL A 97 -8.41 9.73 -1.31
N ALA A 98 -7.83 10.92 -1.52
CA ALA A 98 -8.21 11.82 -2.61
C ALA A 98 -8.01 11.15 -3.99
N ALA A 99 -6.85 10.55 -4.23
CA ALA A 99 -6.56 9.85 -5.48
C ALA A 99 -7.48 8.63 -5.73
N ILE A 100 -7.95 7.96 -4.67
CA ILE A 100 -8.97 6.91 -4.79
C ILE A 100 -10.31 7.49 -5.23
N LYS A 101 -10.74 8.61 -4.64
CA LYS A 101 -11.98 9.29 -5.00
C LYS A 101 -11.95 9.76 -6.46
N ASP A 102 -10.81 10.26 -6.91
CA ASP A 102 -10.58 10.73 -8.28
C ASP A 102 -10.42 9.58 -9.29
N GLY A 103 -10.24 8.34 -8.80
CA GLY A 103 -10.12 7.14 -9.63
C GLY A 103 -8.71 6.91 -10.20
N GLU A 104 -7.73 7.65 -9.69
CA GLU A 104 -6.31 7.51 -10.04
C GLU A 104 -5.67 6.31 -9.32
N ILE A 105 -6.17 5.98 -8.12
CA ILE A 105 -5.85 4.76 -7.37
C ILE A 105 -7.12 3.90 -7.28
N LEU A 106 -7.02 2.61 -7.62
CA LEU A 106 -8.16 1.69 -7.59
C LEU A 106 -8.63 1.40 -6.16
N PHE A 107 -7.67 1.11 -5.27
CA PHE A 107 -7.91 0.85 -3.86
C PHE A 107 -6.61 0.98 -3.06
N ALA A 108 -6.77 1.16 -1.76
CA ALA A 108 -5.72 0.99 -0.76
C ALA A 108 -6.06 -0.18 0.18
N VAL A 109 -5.05 -0.93 0.59
CA VAL A 109 -5.14 -1.94 1.65
C VAL A 109 -4.79 -1.27 2.98
N ASP A 110 -5.81 -1.03 3.80
CA ASP A 110 -5.69 -0.48 5.14
C ASP A 110 -5.31 -1.58 6.15
N GLN A 111 -4.23 -1.33 6.89
CA GLN A 111 -3.72 -2.20 7.97
C GLN A 111 -3.89 -1.56 9.37
N GLN A 112 -4.52 -0.39 9.45
CA GLN A 112 -4.86 0.34 10.66
C GLN A 112 -3.66 0.52 11.62
N GLN A 113 -2.65 1.28 11.18
CA GLN A 113 -1.41 1.54 11.90
C GLN A 113 -1.68 2.12 13.30
N TYR A 114 -2.74 2.92 13.45
CA TYR A 114 -3.18 3.41 14.76
C TYR A 114 -3.44 2.26 15.75
N LEU A 115 -4.14 1.20 15.31
CA LEU A 115 -4.39 0.02 16.13
C LEU A 115 -3.09 -0.75 16.41
N GLN A 116 -2.18 -0.82 15.43
CA GLN A 116 -0.87 -1.47 15.63
C GLN A 116 -0.01 -0.75 16.67
N GLY A 117 -0.16 0.57 16.86
CA GLY A 117 0.48 1.31 17.95
C GLY A 117 -0.28 1.23 19.28
N TYR A 118 -1.62 1.30 19.24
CA TYR A 118 -2.47 1.38 20.42
C TYR A 118 -2.67 0.04 21.14
N LEU A 119 -2.94 -1.03 20.38
CA LEU A 119 -3.27 -2.34 20.94
C LEU A 119 -2.13 -2.97 21.73
N PRO A 120 -0.85 -2.94 21.28
CA PRO A 120 0.24 -3.51 22.07
C PRO A 120 0.39 -2.87 23.45
N ILE A 121 0.23 -1.54 23.56
CA ILE A 121 0.27 -0.84 24.84
C ILE A 121 -0.88 -1.29 25.74
N THR A 122 -2.08 -1.40 25.18
CA THR A 122 -3.26 -1.89 25.91
C THR A 122 -3.08 -3.34 26.38
N PHE A 123 -2.52 -4.21 25.54
CA PHE A 123 -2.24 -5.61 25.90
C PHE A 123 -1.22 -5.72 27.02
N LEU A 124 -0.14 -4.92 26.97
CA LEU A 124 0.87 -4.87 28.02
C LEU A 124 0.30 -4.39 29.35
N LEU A 125 -0.58 -3.39 29.35
CA LEU A 125 -1.26 -2.91 30.55
C LEU A 125 -2.15 -4.00 31.16
N LEU A 126 -3.00 -4.63 30.35
CA LEU A 126 -3.89 -5.71 30.80
C LEU A 126 -3.12 -6.92 31.37
N TYR A 127 -1.99 -7.28 30.75
CA TYR A 127 -1.14 -8.35 31.25
C TYR A 127 -0.48 -7.97 32.58
N LYS A 128 0.01 -6.73 32.70
CA LYS A 128 0.61 -6.23 33.95
C LYS A 128 -0.38 -6.20 35.10
N ASP A 129 -1.61 -5.74 34.84
CA ASP A 129 -2.60 -5.51 35.89
C ASP A 129 -3.34 -6.78 36.30
N ASN A 130 -3.53 -7.75 35.39
CA ASN A 130 -4.37 -8.92 35.65
C ASN A 130 -3.99 -10.19 34.85
N LEU A 131 -2.76 -10.29 34.33
CA LEU A 131 -2.26 -11.44 33.56
C LEU A 131 -3.14 -11.85 32.36
N ASN A 132 -3.96 -10.91 31.86
CA ASN A 132 -4.79 -11.17 30.70
C ASN A 132 -3.91 -11.35 29.46
N THR A 133 -4.26 -12.37 28.67
CA THR A 133 -3.69 -12.58 27.34
C THR A 133 -4.77 -12.35 26.28
N VAL A 134 -4.38 -11.85 25.11
CA VAL A 134 -5.30 -11.53 24.00
C VAL A 134 -4.89 -12.34 22.77
N GLY A 135 -5.86 -12.79 21.98
CA GLY A 135 -5.61 -13.55 20.74
C GLY A 135 -5.36 -15.05 20.94
N GLY A 136 -5.26 -15.54 22.17
CA GLY A 136 -5.16 -16.98 22.44
C GLY A 136 -3.93 -17.65 21.82
N GLY A 137 -2.81 -16.93 21.74
CA GLY A 137 -1.57 -17.42 21.11
C GLY A 137 -1.51 -17.21 19.59
N LEU A 138 -2.54 -16.62 18.99
CA LEU A 138 -2.58 -16.24 17.58
C LEU A 138 -2.41 -14.71 17.41
N PRO A 139 -2.02 -14.24 16.21
CA PRO A 139 -2.00 -12.82 15.90
C PRO A 139 -3.37 -12.15 16.07
N VAL A 140 -3.38 -10.93 16.62
CA VAL A 140 -4.55 -10.05 16.61
C VAL A 140 -4.49 -9.20 15.35
N ASN A 141 -5.37 -9.48 14.39
CA ASN A 141 -5.36 -8.83 13.08
C ASN A 141 -5.96 -7.42 13.14
N THR A 142 -5.29 -6.46 12.51
CA THR A 142 -5.76 -5.08 12.31
C THR A 142 -6.14 -4.78 10.85
N GLY A 143 -6.24 -5.83 10.03
CA GLY A 143 -6.50 -5.76 8.60
C GLY A 143 -6.44 -7.16 7.96
N PRO A 144 -6.50 -7.25 6.62
CA PRO A 144 -6.61 -6.15 5.67
C PRO A 144 -8.04 -5.62 5.50
N GLY A 145 -8.20 -4.29 5.49
CA GLY A 145 -9.40 -3.61 5.01
C GLY A 145 -9.17 -3.01 3.61
N PHE A 146 -10.14 -3.12 2.70
CA PHE A 146 -10.02 -2.47 1.38
C PHE A 146 -10.74 -1.13 1.40
N VAL A 147 -9.99 -0.06 1.12
CA VAL A 147 -10.55 1.26 0.86
C VAL A 147 -10.63 1.45 -0.65
N THR A 148 -11.85 1.56 -1.16
CA THR A 148 -12.17 1.77 -2.58
C THR A 148 -12.95 3.08 -2.72
N LYS A 149 -13.27 3.47 -3.96
CA LYS A 149 -14.10 4.63 -4.22
C LYS A 149 -15.45 4.59 -3.49
N ASP A 150 -15.99 3.40 -3.24
CA ASP A 150 -17.30 3.21 -2.61
C ASP A 150 -17.32 3.54 -1.12
N ASN A 151 -16.17 3.44 -0.43
CA ASN A 151 -16.08 3.64 1.02
C ASN A 151 -15.01 4.67 1.46
N ALA A 152 -14.23 5.23 0.52
CA ALA A 152 -13.19 6.23 0.78
C ALA A 152 -13.69 7.43 1.60
N GLU A 153 -14.92 7.90 1.35
CA GLU A 153 -15.50 9.04 2.08
C GLU A 153 -15.62 8.77 3.59
N GLN A 154 -15.83 7.52 4.00
CA GLN A 154 -15.99 7.15 5.41
C GLN A 154 -14.70 7.33 6.21
N VAL A 155 -13.55 7.33 5.54
CA VAL A 155 -12.23 7.33 6.18
C VAL A 155 -11.41 8.57 5.87
N ALA A 156 -11.88 9.43 4.96
CA ALA A 156 -11.16 10.61 4.48
C ALA A 156 -10.68 11.54 5.60
N LYS A 157 -11.60 12.03 6.44
CA LYS A 157 -11.24 12.94 7.56
C LYS A 157 -10.27 12.31 8.56
N LEU A 158 -10.35 10.99 8.75
CA LEU A 158 -9.50 10.30 9.71
C LEU A 158 -8.07 10.11 9.16
N ALA A 159 -7.95 9.83 7.85
CA ALA A 159 -6.68 9.75 7.14
C ALA A 159 -6.02 11.13 7.00
N GLU A 160 -6.80 12.17 6.72
CA GLU A 160 -6.33 13.57 6.73
C GLU A 160 -5.79 13.98 8.11
N ALA A 161 -6.44 13.54 9.19
CA ALA A 161 -5.97 13.77 10.56
C ALA A 161 -4.78 12.90 10.97
N GLY A 162 -4.30 11.98 10.12
CA GLY A 162 -3.18 11.08 10.43
C GLY A 162 -3.50 10.03 11.50
N THR A 163 -4.78 9.70 11.70
CA THR A 163 -5.25 8.74 12.72
C THR A 163 -5.69 7.41 12.13
N ARG A 164 -5.46 7.22 10.83
CA ARG A 164 -5.86 6.04 10.06
C ARG A 164 -4.79 5.62 9.09
#